data_AF-A0A9D7YMT0-F1
#
_entry.id   AF-A0A9D7YMT0-F1
#
_cell.length_a   1.000
_cell.length_b   1.000
_cell.length_c   1.000
_cell.angle_alpha   90.00
_cell.angle_beta   90.00
_cell.angle_gamma   90.00
#
_symmetry.space_group_name_H-M   'P 1'
#
loop_
_entity.id
_entity.type
_entity.pdbx_description
1 polymer ?
#
loop_
_entity_poly.entity_id
_entity_poly.type
_entity_poly.pdbx_seq_one_letter_code
_entity_poly.pdbx_strand_id
1 'polypeptide(L)'
;MRSKFTSIAKVRKQQRDIIETHLAKARFEKHEIKQKIISLYKDIDKIKTPTSGNIFLMNIAREKLVIMRKAKDILNEKLFAKNIEIDKLKEQYKLTNIEFEKIKYLEEQDFQESIKKIKKEESLNMDEIANMLFINKGRN
;
A
#
# COMPACT_ATOMS: atom_id res chain seq x y z
N MET A 1 8.34 -18.61 -20.59
CA MET A 1 9.14 -17.57 -21.29
C MET A 1 9.60 -16.56 -20.26
N ARG A 2 10.88 -16.17 -20.24
CA ARG A 2 11.38 -15.11 -19.34
C ARG A 2 11.52 -13.84 -20.17
N SER A 3 10.61 -12.87 -19.99
CA SER A 3 10.77 -11.54 -20.60
C SER A 3 11.83 -10.76 -19.81
N LYS A 4 12.50 -9.82 -20.48
CA LYS A 4 13.38 -8.83 -19.82
C LYS A 4 12.60 -7.98 -18.81
N PHE A 5 11.29 -7.84 -18.99
CA PHE A 5 10.42 -7.07 -18.10
C PHE A 5 9.98 -7.83 -16.85
N THR A 6 10.04 -9.16 -16.82
CA THR A 6 9.60 -9.95 -15.66
C THR A 6 10.42 -9.65 -14.39
N SER A 7 11.73 -9.43 -14.52
CA SER A 7 12.58 -9.04 -13.39
C SER A 7 12.25 -7.62 -12.91
N ILE A 8 12.01 -6.70 -13.84
CA ILE A 8 11.66 -5.31 -13.54
C ILE A 8 10.28 -5.23 -12.88
N ALA A 9 9.29 -5.96 -13.40
CA ALA A 9 7.94 -6.05 -12.84
C ALA A 9 7.99 -6.56 -11.40
N LYS A 10 8.83 -7.57 -11.12
CA LYS A 10 9.01 -8.12 -9.77
C LYS A 10 9.58 -7.07 -8.80
N VAL A 11 10.60 -6.32 -9.20
CA VAL A 11 11.19 -5.26 -8.36
C VAL A 11 10.18 -4.15 -8.11
N ARG A 12 9.46 -3.69 -9.14
CA ARG A 12 8.43 -2.65 -9.01
C ARG A 12 7.26 -3.09 -8.14
N LYS A 13 6.86 -4.37 -8.23
CA LYS A 13 5.87 -4.98 -7.34
C LYS A 13 6.35 -4.93 -5.88
N GLN A 14 7.58 -5.34 -5.61
CA GLN A 14 8.15 -5.29 -4.26
C GLN A 14 8.17 -3.86 -3.70
N GLN A 15 8.54 -2.86 -4.51
CA GLN A 15 8.52 -1.46 -4.11
C GLN A 15 7.11 -0.99 -3.74
N ARG A 16 6.11 -1.33 -4.56
CA ARG A 16 4.71 -1.02 -4.29
C ARG A 16 4.23 -1.68 -3.01
N ASP A 17 4.53 -2.97 -2.83
CA ASP A 17 4.12 -3.75 -1.65
C ASP A 17 4.76 -3.17 -0.36
N ILE A 18 6.02 -2.71 -0.42
CA ILE A 18 6.68 -2.01 0.69
C ILE A 18 5.90 -0.73 1.06
N ILE A 19 5.55 0.11 0.08
CA ILE A 19 4.78 1.34 0.34
C ILE A 19 3.39 1.01 0.92
N GLU A 20 2.75 -0.06 0.45
CA GLU A 20 1.46 -0.51 0.96
C GLU A 20 1.56 -0.93 2.44
N THR A 21 2.60 -1.66 2.82
CA THR A 21 2.83 -2.02 4.23
C THR A 21 3.08 -0.79 5.11
N HIS A 22 3.84 0.19 4.62
CA HIS A 22 4.04 1.46 5.32
C HIS A 22 2.74 2.23 5.48
N LEU A 23 1.90 2.28 4.45
CA LEU A 23 0.59 2.92 4.49
C LEU A 23 -0.34 2.23 5.51
N ALA A 24 -0.33 0.90 5.54
CA ALA A 24 -1.11 0.12 6.52
C ALA A 24 -0.65 0.42 7.96
N LYS A 25 0.66 0.45 8.20
CA LYS A 25 1.24 0.80 9.49
C LYS A 25 0.87 2.23 9.92
N ALA A 26 1.01 3.21 9.03
CA ALA A 26 0.65 4.60 9.33
C ALA A 26 -0.86 4.75 9.64
N ARG A 27 -1.72 4.02 8.93
CA ARG A 27 -3.18 3.98 9.22
C ARG A 27 -3.48 3.38 10.59
N PHE A 28 -2.77 2.32 10.97
CA PHE A 28 -2.91 1.72 12.30
C PHE A 28 -2.48 2.69 13.40
N GLU A 29 -1.31 3.33 13.27
CA GLU A 29 -0.83 4.34 14.23
C GLU A 29 -1.81 5.53 14.36
N LYS A 30 -2.37 6.00 13.23
CA LYS A 30 -3.43 7.02 13.24
C LYS A 30 -4.66 6.56 14.03
N HIS A 31 -5.06 5.30 13.89
CA HIS A 31 -6.18 4.75 14.64
C HIS A 31 -5.87 4.73 16.15
N GLU A 32 -4.68 4.28 16.55
CA GLU A 32 -4.27 4.29 17.96
C GLU A 32 -4.27 5.70 18.56
N ILE A 33 -3.75 6.69 17.82
CA ILE A 33 -3.76 8.09 18.28
C ILE A 33 -5.19 8.58 18.47
N LYS A 34 -6.10 8.26 17.55
CA LYS A 34 -7.53 8.60 17.70
C LYS A 34 -8.15 7.95 18.94
N GLN A 35 -7.84 6.67 19.19
CA GLN A 35 -8.33 5.99 20.40
C GLN A 35 -7.81 6.65 21.67
N LYS A 36 -6.52 7.04 21.71
CA LYS A 36 -5.93 7.78 22.83
C LYS A 36 -6.59 9.14 23.04
N ILE A 37 -6.96 9.84 21.97
CA ILE A 37 -7.70 11.10 22.06
C ILE A 37 -9.09 10.85 22.66
N ILE A 38 -9.81 9.82 22.19
CA ILE A 38 -11.13 9.46 22.70
C ILE A 38 -11.09 9.07 24.19
N SER A 39 -10.10 8.27 24.60
CA SER A 39 -9.94 7.92 26.01
C SER A 39 -9.64 9.15 26.86
N LEU A 40 -8.80 10.05 26.36
CA LEU A 40 -8.46 11.29 27.06
C LEU A 40 -9.66 12.24 27.19
N TYR A 41 -10.55 12.30 26.19
CA TYR A 41 -11.83 13.01 26.33
C TYR A 41 -12.70 12.41 27.42
N LYS A 42 -12.85 11.08 27.46
CA LYS A 42 -13.60 10.39 28.52
C LYS A 42 -13.01 10.66 29.90
N ASP A 43 -11.68 10.76 30.01
CA ASP A 43 -11.02 11.04 31.28
C ASP A 43 -11.17 12.49 31.72
N ILE A 44 -11.19 13.45 30.78
CA ILE A 44 -11.52 14.85 31.06
C ILE A 44 -12.96 14.97 31.56
N ASP A 45 -13.92 14.32 30.89
CA ASP A 45 -15.35 14.40 31.25
C ASP A 45 -15.64 13.80 32.63
N LYS A 46 -14.85 12.82 33.07
CA LYS A 46 -14.94 12.23 34.42
C LYS A 46 -14.44 13.16 35.52
N ILE A 47 -13.63 14.18 35.21
CA ILE A 47 -13.13 15.11 36.22
C ILE A 47 -14.27 16.05 36.63
N LYS A 48 -14.91 15.73 37.76
CA LYS A 48 -15.80 16.67 38.45
C LYS A 48 -14.94 17.71 39.16
N THR A 49 -15.04 18.96 38.73
CA THR A 49 -14.45 20.08 39.48
C THR A 49 -15.25 20.30 40.76
N PRO A 50 -14.62 20.25 41.94
CA PRO A 50 -15.32 20.55 43.19
C PRO A 50 -15.79 22.01 43.17
N THR A 51 -17.09 22.24 43.36
CA THR A 51 -17.70 23.58 43.43
C THR A 51 -17.65 24.19 44.83
N SER A 52 -17.37 23.38 45.86
CA SER A 52 -17.14 23.78 47.24
C SER A 52 -16.08 22.88 47.88
N GLY A 53 -15.37 23.37 48.91
CA GLY A 53 -14.35 22.62 49.63
C GLY A 53 -12.97 23.30 49.67
N ASN A 54 -11.94 22.52 50.03
CA ASN A 54 -10.57 23.00 50.22
C ASN A 54 -9.97 23.52 48.89
N ILE A 55 -9.47 24.76 48.89
CA ILE A 55 -8.80 25.44 47.76
C ILE A 55 -7.66 24.58 47.17
N PHE A 56 -6.96 23.82 48.00
CA PHE A 56 -5.90 22.91 47.57
C PHE A 56 -6.43 21.84 46.60
N LEU A 57 -7.61 21.25 46.87
CA LEU A 57 -8.23 20.24 46.00
C LEU A 57 -8.72 20.85 44.68
N MET A 58 -9.21 22.10 44.71
CA MET A 58 -9.56 22.84 43.50
C MET A 58 -8.34 23.09 42.61
N ASN A 59 -7.21 23.49 43.20
CA ASN A 59 -5.96 23.72 42.46
C ASN A 59 -5.44 22.42 41.82
N ILE A 60 -5.44 21.30 42.54
CA ILE A 60 -5.06 19.99 41.99
C ILE A 60 -5.94 19.60 40.81
N ALA A 61 -7.27 19.75 40.94
CA ALA A 61 -8.19 19.43 39.85
C ALA A 61 -7.95 20.32 38.61
N ARG A 62 -7.67 21.61 38.84
CA ARG A 62 -7.34 22.56 37.78
C ARG A 62 -6.03 22.22 37.07
N GLU A 63 -4.97 21.91 37.82
CA GLU A 63 -3.68 21.51 37.24
C GLU A 63 -3.81 20.22 36.43
N LYS A 64 -4.54 19.23 36.94
CA LYS A 64 -4.83 17.99 36.21
C LYS A 64 -5.55 18.27 34.88
N LEU A 65 -6.54 19.15 34.87
CA LEU A 65 -7.23 19.56 33.65
C LEU A 65 -6.30 20.27 32.66
N VAL A 66 -5.40 21.14 33.14
CA VAL A 66 -4.41 21.81 32.29
C VAL A 66 -3.46 20.79 31.66
N ILE A 67 -2.95 19.83 32.43
CA ILE A 67 -2.08 18.76 31.93
C ILE A 67 -2.79 17.94 30.86
N MET A 68 -4.04 17.53 31.12
CA MET A 68 -4.83 16.75 30.17
C MET A 68 -5.13 17.53 28.89
N ARG A 69 -5.45 18.82 28.98
CA ARG A 69 -5.64 19.69 27.80
C ARG A 69 -4.36 19.80 26.97
N LYS A 70 -3.20 19.99 27.60
CA LYS A 70 -1.91 19.99 26.90
C LYS A 70 -1.64 18.65 26.21
N ALA A 71 -1.90 17.54 26.90
CA ALA A 71 -1.74 16.21 26.31
C ALA A 71 -2.69 15.98 25.12
N LYS A 72 -3.91 16.54 25.17
CA LYS A 72 -4.85 16.55 24.04
C LYS A 72 -4.27 17.27 22.82
N ASP A 73 -3.72 18.47 23.04
CA ASP A 73 -3.18 19.29 21.95
C ASP A 73 -1.99 18.61 21.29
N ILE A 74 -1.07 18.02 22.08
CA ILE A 74 0.05 17.21 21.57
C ILE A 74 -0.45 16.02 20.74
N LEU A 75 -1.51 15.32 21.18
CA LEU A 75 -2.07 14.19 20.42
C LEU A 75 -2.74 14.65 19.12
N ASN A 76 -3.39 15.80 19.11
CA ASN A 76 -3.98 16.39 17.91
C ASN A 76 -2.90 16.80 16.89
N GLU A 77 -1.79 17.39 17.35
CA GLU A 77 -0.64 17.69 16.49
C GLU A 77 -0.03 16.42 15.89
N LYS A 78 0.15 15.37 16.70
CA LYS A 78 0.61 14.06 16.22
C LYS A 78 -0.36 13.46 15.19
N LEU A 79 -1.67 13.60 15.40
CA LEU A 79 -2.68 13.14 14.46
C LEU A 79 -2.59 13.91 13.13
N PHE A 80 -2.39 15.22 13.19
CA PHE A 80 -2.21 16.06 12.01
C PHE A 80 -0.95 15.67 11.23
N ALA A 81 0.19 15.52 11.91
CA ALA A 81 1.43 15.06 11.28
C ALA A 81 1.27 13.69 10.60
N LYS A 82 0.56 12.75 11.25
CA LYS A 82 0.27 11.42 10.68
C LYS A 82 -0.67 11.48 9.47
N ASN A 83 -1.60 12.44 9.42
CA ASN A 83 -2.43 12.63 8.22
C ASN A 83 -1.59 13.07 7.03
N ILE A 84 -0.69 14.03 7.23
CA ILE A 84 0.23 14.49 6.18
C ILE A 84 1.11 13.35 5.68
N GLU A 85 1.65 12.54 6.59
CA GLU A 85 2.46 11.36 6.25
C GLU A 85 1.66 10.36 5.41
N ILE A 86 0.42 10.06 5.82
CA ILE A 86 -0.47 9.17 5.06
C ILE A 86 -0.75 9.69 3.66
N ASP A 87 -0.99 11.00 3.51
CA ASP A 87 -1.30 11.57 2.20
C ASP A 87 -0.07 11.53 1.27
N LYS A 88 1.13 11.81 1.79
CA LYS A 88 2.39 11.60 1.06
C LYS A 88 2.57 10.14 0.62
N LEU A 89 2.33 9.19 1.52
CA LEU A 89 2.42 7.76 1.21
C LEU A 89 1.40 7.32 0.16
N LYS A 90 0.18 7.88 0.17
CA LYS A 90 -0.83 7.61 -0.88
C LYS A 90 -0.38 8.11 -2.25
N GLU A 91 0.21 9.31 -2.31
CA GLU A 91 0.74 9.85 -3.57
C GLU A 91 1.88 8.98 -4.10
N GLN A 92 2.82 8.59 -3.23
CA GLN A 92 3.90 7.67 -3.58
C GLN A 92 3.38 6.31 -4.05
N TYR A 93 2.37 5.76 -3.38
CA TYR A 93 1.71 4.52 -3.79
C TYR A 93 1.08 4.66 -5.18
N LYS A 94 0.39 5.76 -5.45
CA LYS A 94 -0.23 6.02 -6.76
C LYS A 94 0.82 6.05 -7.86
N LEU A 95 1.93 6.77 -7.65
CA LEU A 95 3.01 6.86 -8.64
C LEU A 95 3.64 5.49 -8.91
N THR A 96 4.01 4.76 -7.86
CA THR A 96 4.62 3.43 -7.99
C THR A 96 3.66 2.40 -8.59
N ASN A 97 2.36 2.49 -8.31
CA ASN A 97 1.36 1.62 -8.93
C ASN A 97 1.24 1.89 -10.44
N ILE A 98 1.22 3.16 -10.87
CA ILE A 98 1.22 3.52 -12.29
C ILE A 98 2.46 2.97 -13.00
N GLU A 99 3.64 3.09 -12.39
CA GLU A 99 4.87 2.54 -12.96
C GLU A 99 4.83 1.01 -13.07
N PHE A 100 4.33 0.33 -12.04
CA PHE A 100 4.15 -1.12 -12.06
C PHE A 100 3.19 -1.56 -13.19
N GLU A 101 2.06 -0.88 -13.36
CA GLU A 101 1.10 -1.16 -14.42
C GLU A 101 1.70 -0.95 -15.82
N LYS A 102 2.48 0.11 -16.01
CA LYS A 102 3.21 0.34 -17.28
C LYS A 102 4.14 -0.81 -17.63
N ILE A 103 4.94 -1.27 -16.66
CA ILE A 103 5.87 -2.39 -16.90
C ILE A 103 5.11 -3.69 -17.14
N LYS A 104 4.02 -3.93 -16.40
CA LYS A 104 3.18 -5.12 -16.59
C LYS A 104 2.56 -5.15 -17.99
N TYR A 105 2.11 -4.00 -18.50
CA TYR A 105 1.60 -3.89 -19.85
C TYR A 105 2.66 -4.24 -20.92
N LEU A 106 3.88 -3.71 -20.77
CA LEU A 106 5.00 -4.04 -21.65
C LEU A 106 5.36 -5.54 -21.61
N GLU A 107 5.35 -6.14 -20.43
CA GLU A 107 5.56 -7.58 -20.25
C GLU A 107 4.48 -8.40 -20.99
N GLU A 108 3.22 -7.97 -20.95
CA GLU A 108 2.13 -8.64 -21.63
C GLU A 108 2.24 -8.52 -23.16
N GLN A 109 2.67 -7.36 -23.68
CA GLN A 109 2.95 -7.20 -25.11
C GLN A 109 4.08 -8.13 -25.58
N ASP A 110 5.18 -8.21 -24.82
CA ASP A 110 6.29 -9.12 -25.08
C ASP A 110 5.81 -10.58 -25.12
N PHE A 111 4.97 -10.99 -24.16
CA PHE A 111 4.42 -12.33 -24.15
C PHE A 111 3.55 -12.60 -25.38
N GLN A 112 2.69 -11.67 -25.78
CA GLN A 112 1.86 -11.83 -26.97
C GLN A 112 2.69 -11.98 -28.26
N GLU A 113 3.73 -11.16 -28.44
CA GLU A 113 4.63 -11.29 -29.60
C GLU A 113 5.34 -12.63 -29.60
N SER A 114 5.80 -13.06 -28.43
CA SER A 114 6.56 -14.29 -28.30
C SER A 114 5.69 -15.53 -28.52
N ILE A 115 4.43 -15.52 -28.08
CA ILE A 115 3.42 -16.54 -28.42
C ILE A 115 3.15 -16.56 -29.93
N LYS A 116 3.02 -15.39 -30.58
CA LYS A 116 2.82 -15.32 -32.04
C LYS A 116 4.00 -15.94 -32.81
N LYS A 117 5.24 -15.73 -32.35
CA LYS A 117 6.43 -16.34 -32.95
C LYS A 117 6.40 -17.86 -32.83
N ILE A 118 6.12 -18.39 -31.63
CA ILE A 118 6.00 -19.84 -31.41
C ILE A 118 4.92 -20.44 -32.32
N LYS A 119 3.72 -19.86 -32.37
CA LYS A 119 2.63 -20.36 -33.23
C LYS A 119 3.00 -20.39 -34.70
N LYS A 120 3.78 -19.41 -35.16
CA LYS A 120 4.26 -19.36 -36.55
C LYS A 120 5.30 -20.46 -36.82
N GLU A 121 6.24 -20.67 -35.90
CA GLU A 121 7.23 -21.76 -35.99
C GLU A 121 6.55 -23.13 -35.95
N GLU A 122 5.58 -23.33 -35.05
CA GLU A 122 4.79 -24.56 -34.97
C GLU A 122 4.03 -24.83 -36.28
N SER A 123 3.41 -23.81 -36.88
CA SER A 123 2.72 -23.94 -38.18
C SER A 123 3.69 -24.36 -39.29
N LEU A 124 4.85 -23.73 -39.39
CA LEU A 124 5.86 -24.07 -40.40
C LEU A 124 6.38 -25.50 -40.22
N ASN A 125 6.66 -25.91 -38.98
CA ASN A 125 7.09 -27.27 -38.68
C ASN A 125 6.02 -28.30 -39.03
N MET A 126 4.74 -27.99 -38.80
CA MET A 126 3.63 -28.86 -39.18
C MET A 126 3.50 -29.00 -40.71
N ASP A 127 3.67 -27.90 -41.46
CA ASP A 127 3.67 -27.92 -42.92
C ASP A 127 4.85 -28.74 -43.47
N GLU A 128 6.04 -28.62 -42.88
CA GLU A 128 7.21 -29.42 -43.24
C GLU A 128 6.99 -30.92 -42.96
N ILE A 129 6.43 -31.26 -41.79
CA ILE A 129 6.09 -32.64 -41.43
C ILE A 129 5.06 -33.20 -42.43
N ALA A 130 4.03 -32.42 -42.78
CA ALA A 130 3.02 -32.82 -43.75
C ALA A 130 3.62 -33.10 -45.13
N ASN A 131 4.52 -32.23 -45.60
CA ASN A 131 5.25 -32.41 -46.87
C ASN A 131 6.13 -33.67 -46.84
N MET A 132 6.86 -33.90 -45.75
CA MET A 132 7.69 -35.10 -45.58
C MET A 132 6.86 -36.39 -45.60
N LEU A 133 5.70 -36.40 -44.93
CA LEU A 133 4.77 -37.52 -44.94
C LEU A 133 4.17 -37.76 -46.33
N PHE A 134 3.82 -36.69 -47.06
CA PHE A 134 3.28 -36.78 -48.41
C PHE A 134 4.31 -37.37 -49.39
N ILE A 135 5.55 -36.87 -49.35
CA ILE A 135 6.65 -37.37 -50.19
C ILE A 135 6.95 -38.85 -49.90
N ASN A 136 6.93 -39.27 -48.63
CA ASN A 136 7.13 -40.68 -48.27
C ASN A 136 5.98 -41.58 -48.71
N LYS A 137 4.73 -41.09 -48.75
CA LYS A 137 3.59 -41.85 -49.28
C LYS A 137 3.63 -42.07 -50.79
N GLY A 138 4.24 -41.15 -51.54
CA GLY A 138 4.40 -41.27 -53.00
C GLY A 138 5.57 -42.15 -53.47
N ARG A 139 6.36 -42.70 -52.54
CA ARG A 139 7.52 -43.57 -52.81
C ARG A 139 7.27 -45.07 -52.56
N ASN A 140 6.07 -45.43 -52.09
CA ASN A 140 5.58 -46.81 -52.01
C ASN A 140 4.53 -47.05 -53.09
#